data_AF-A0A655TDE1-F1
#
_entry.id   AF-A0A655TDE1-F1
#
_cell.length_a   1.000
_cell.length_b   1.000
_cell.length_c   1.000
_cell.angle_alpha   90.00
_cell.angle_beta   90.00
_cell.angle_gamma   90.00
#
_symmetry.space_group_name_H-M   'P 1'
#
loop_
_entity.id
_entity.type
_entity.pdbx_description
1 polymer ?
#
loop_
_entity_poly.entity_id
_entity_poly.type
_entity_poly.pdbx_seq_one_letter_code
_entity_poly.pdbx_strand_id
1 'polypeptide(L)'
;MNKTRRLGLFDLDIFAFQANATAMEEVFLQNGDEFIGLMTNMTQAFNSVVSRIDEIRTQLKLDKVVMCLTDDHNWRKDVLPTYKSNRKDMRKPVGLAELKRRLGEHYETYLRPSLEADDVMGILATWKGFHPDYRKIVISEDKDMKTLPVWLYNPAKDFEPWLNSEEDADFFHLCQTLAGDVTDGYSGCPSIGMDTAKQMLKDKIMFEQYDHVFKTGARKGVTESRWRKVESPSAWDTVVSCYRKAGLSEEYALQQARVARICRASDYDFKNKEVKLWLPNEKSNV
;
A
#
# COMPACT_ATOMS: atom_id res chain seq x y z
N MET A 1 -35.06 -12.43 -0.27
CA MET A 1 -33.62 -12.27 -0.58
C MET A 1 -32.86 -12.29 0.74
N ASN A 2 -31.94 -13.23 0.95
CA ASN A 2 -31.10 -13.19 2.15
C ASN A 2 -30.24 -11.93 2.12
N LYS A 3 -30.30 -11.13 3.19
CA LYS A 3 -29.46 -9.94 3.36
C LYS A 3 -27.99 -10.37 3.29
N THR A 4 -27.24 -9.88 2.31
CA THR A 4 -25.78 -10.13 2.23
C THR A 4 -25.13 -9.58 3.49
N ARG A 5 -24.49 -10.46 4.27
CA ARG A 5 -23.77 -10.05 5.48
C ARG A 5 -22.52 -9.27 5.10
N ARG A 6 -22.16 -8.26 5.90
CA ARG A 6 -21.02 -7.37 5.66
C ARG A 6 -19.99 -7.48 6.78
N LEU A 7 -18.73 -7.66 6.40
CA LEU A 7 -17.58 -7.70 7.29
C LEU A 7 -16.67 -6.51 6.95
N GLY A 8 -16.37 -5.66 7.93
CA GLY A 8 -15.34 -4.63 7.80
C GLY A 8 -13.99 -5.14 8.26
N LEU A 9 -12.95 -4.94 7.44
CA LEU A 9 -11.55 -5.13 7.76
C LEU A 9 -10.94 -3.75 7.97
N PHE A 10 -10.56 -3.42 9.20
CA PHE A 10 -10.07 -2.10 9.55
C PHE A 10 -8.55 -2.08 9.72
N ASP A 11 -7.93 -1.04 9.19
CA ASP A 11 -6.55 -0.67 9.49
C ASP A 11 -6.43 -0.09 10.90
N LEU A 12 -6.17 -0.92 11.90
CA LEU A 12 -6.15 -0.45 13.28
C LEU A 12 -4.93 0.43 13.58
N ASP A 13 -3.87 0.33 12.77
CA ASP A 13 -2.67 1.14 12.96
C ASP A 13 -2.93 2.62 12.71
N ILE A 14 -3.63 2.94 11.61
CA ILE A 14 -3.97 4.33 11.26
C ILE A 14 -4.92 4.92 12.30
N PHE A 15 -5.97 4.21 12.68
CA PHE A 15 -6.95 4.69 13.67
C PHE A 15 -6.30 4.93 15.03
N ALA A 16 -5.48 3.99 15.50
CA ALA A 16 -4.75 4.14 16.76
C ALA A 16 -3.75 5.30 16.71
N PHE A 17 -3.02 5.46 15.60
CA PHE A 17 -2.06 6.56 15.44
C PHE A 17 -2.75 7.93 15.48
N GLN A 18 -3.81 8.11 14.71
CA GLN A 18 -4.57 9.37 14.64
C GLN A 18 -5.15 9.73 16.01
N ALA A 19 -5.86 8.79 16.67
CA ALA A 19 -6.47 9.06 17.97
C ALA A 19 -5.44 9.29 19.08
N ASN A 20 -4.31 8.57 19.06
CA ASN A 20 -3.24 8.77 20.05
C ASN A 20 -2.56 10.13 19.85
N ALA A 21 -2.29 10.53 18.60
CA ALA A 21 -1.71 11.83 18.28
C ALA A 21 -2.62 12.98 18.72
N THR A 22 -3.94 12.85 18.54
CA THR A 22 -4.92 13.86 18.99
C THR A 22 -5.06 13.94 20.50
N ALA A 23 -4.92 12.83 21.22
CA ALA A 23 -5.03 12.78 22.68
C ALA A 23 -3.69 13.08 23.41
N MET A 24 -2.62 13.35 22.66
CA MET A 24 -1.29 13.65 23.19
C MET A 24 -1.16 15.16 23.42
N GLU A 25 -0.70 15.52 24.61
CA GLU A 25 -0.54 16.91 25.05
C GLU A 25 0.85 17.11 25.67
N GLU A 26 1.38 18.33 25.52
CA GLU A 26 2.56 18.78 26.25
C GLU A 26 2.13 19.34 27.60
N VAL A 27 2.68 18.79 28.68
CA VAL A 27 2.34 19.14 30.05
C VAL A 27 3.55 19.75 30.74
N PHE A 28 3.32 20.90 31.37
CA PHE A 28 4.29 21.60 32.20
C PHE A 28 4.08 21.21 33.65
N LEU A 29 5.13 20.67 34.29
CA LEU A 29 5.10 20.30 35.70
C LEU A 29 6.07 21.17 36.47
N GLN A 30 5.55 21.93 37.43
CA GLN A 30 6.34 22.72 38.38
C GLN A 30 6.12 22.18 39.79
N ASN A 31 7.16 21.53 40.35
CA ASN A 31 7.16 21.04 41.73
C ASN A 31 8.57 21.13 42.32
N GLY A 32 9.07 22.35 42.51
CA GLY A 32 10.45 22.61 42.91
C GLY A 32 11.43 22.65 41.73
N ASP A 33 11.26 21.74 40.78
CA ASP A 33 11.94 21.72 39.47
C ASP A 33 10.93 21.97 38.34
N GLU A 34 11.43 22.34 37.14
CA GLU A 34 10.62 22.59 35.94
C GLU A 34 10.81 21.47 34.91
N PHE A 35 9.73 20.78 34.55
CA PHE A 35 9.74 19.72 33.53
C PHE A 35 8.72 19.99 32.42
N ILE A 36 9.08 19.57 31.21
CA ILE A 36 8.17 19.45 30.07
C ILE A 36 8.05 17.97 29.72
N GLY A 37 6.82 17.46 29.72
CA GLY A 37 6.52 16.07 29.40
C GLY A 37 5.50 15.96 28.27
N LEU A 38 5.63 14.92 27.45
CA LEU A 38 4.55 14.51 26.55
C LEU A 38 3.74 13.41 27.22
N MET A 39 2.44 13.64 27.35
CA MET A 39 1.49 12.70 27.95
C MET A 39 0.37 12.43 26.97
N THR A 40 -0.18 11.21 27.00
CA THR A 40 -1.35 10.87 26.19
C THR A 40 -2.49 10.40 27.10
N ASN A 41 -3.67 10.99 26.91
CA ASN A 41 -4.89 10.51 27.57
C ASN A 41 -5.36 9.19 26.91
N MET A 42 -4.90 8.07 27.47
CA MET A 42 -5.17 6.73 26.92
C MET A 42 -6.66 6.38 26.87
N THR A 43 -7.45 6.86 27.83
CA THR A 43 -8.90 6.64 27.85
C THR A 43 -9.59 7.40 26.74
N GLN A 44 -9.23 8.66 26.53
CA GLN A 44 -9.74 9.47 25.43
C GLN A 44 -9.37 8.87 24.07
N ALA A 45 -8.10 8.48 23.88
CA ALA A 45 -7.64 7.86 22.64
C ALA A 45 -8.39 6.55 22.34
N PHE A 46 -8.54 5.68 23.35
CA PHE A 46 -9.28 4.42 23.20
C PHE A 46 -10.75 4.66 22.84
N ASN A 47 -11.44 5.53 23.59
CA ASN A 47 -12.85 5.84 23.34
C ASN A 47 -13.05 6.50 21.96
N SER A 48 -12.10 7.33 21.52
CA SER A 48 -12.16 7.94 20.19
C SER A 48 -12.11 6.90 19.07
N VAL A 49 -11.21 5.91 19.16
CA VAL A 49 -11.15 4.83 18.17
C VAL A 49 -12.41 3.97 18.20
N VAL A 50 -12.90 3.59 19.39
CA VAL A 50 -14.10 2.77 19.52
C VAL A 50 -15.32 3.47 18.93
N SER A 51 -15.56 4.73 19.31
CA SER A 51 -16.66 5.52 18.76
C SER A 51 -16.57 5.63 17.24
N ARG A 52 -15.37 5.87 16.70
CA ARG A 52 -15.17 5.99 15.25
C ARG A 52 -15.46 4.68 14.50
N ILE A 53 -15.02 3.54 15.05
CA ILE A 53 -15.32 2.21 14.48
C ILE A 53 -16.83 1.93 14.54
N ASP A 54 -17.50 2.26 15.65
CA ASP A 54 -18.95 2.06 15.81
C ASP A 54 -19.78 2.94 14.89
N GLU A 55 -19.36 4.18 14.65
CA GLU A 55 -19.94 5.07 13.63
C GLU A 55 -19.88 4.44 12.24
N ILE A 56 -18.69 4.01 11.81
CA ILE A 56 -18.49 3.39 10.49
C ILE A 56 -19.25 2.06 10.39
N ARG A 57 -19.23 1.24 11.45
CA ARG A 57 -20.00 0.00 11.55
C ARG A 57 -21.49 0.25 11.33
N THR A 58 -22.04 1.28 11.97
CA THR A 58 -23.44 1.67 11.87
C THR A 58 -23.77 2.21 10.48
N GLN A 59 -22.95 3.14 9.97
CA GLN A 59 -23.09 3.75 8.65
C GLN A 59 -23.11 2.70 7.53
N LEU A 60 -22.15 1.77 7.56
CA LEU A 60 -21.99 0.73 6.54
C LEU A 60 -22.85 -0.51 6.80
N LYS A 61 -23.57 -0.56 7.92
CA LYS A 61 -24.39 -1.68 8.38
C LYS A 61 -23.59 -2.99 8.42
N LEU A 62 -22.40 -2.93 9.03
CA LEU A 62 -21.51 -4.09 9.17
C LEU A 62 -22.04 -5.04 10.25
N ASP A 63 -22.16 -6.31 9.91
CA ASP A 63 -22.57 -7.35 10.86
C ASP A 63 -21.38 -7.81 11.72
N LYS A 64 -20.16 -7.67 11.19
CA LYS A 64 -18.91 -8.01 11.87
C LYS A 64 -17.82 -7.01 11.54
N VAL A 65 -16.90 -6.80 12.47
CA VAL A 65 -15.68 -6.00 12.29
C VAL A 65 -14.49 -6.85 12.70
N VAL A 66 -13.38 -6.71 11.98
CA VAL A 66 -12.09 -7.35 12.27
C VAL A 66 -11.00 -6.30 12.09
N MET A 67 -10.09 -6.25 13.06
CA MET A 67 -8.98 -5.31 13.09
C MET A 67 -7.73 -5.97 12.53
N CYS A 68 -6.93 -5.22 11.78
CA CYS A 68 -5.63 -5.66 11.27
C CYS A 68 -4.52 -4.76 11.83
N LEU A 69 -3.42 -5.38 12.26
CA LEU A 69 -2.26 -4.69 12.84
C LEU A 69 -0.98 -5.10 12.10
N THR A 70 -0.04 -4.16 12.06
CA THR A 70 1.32 -4.37 11.55
C THR A 70 2.20 -5.05 12.59
N ASP A 71 2.91 -6.08 12.16
CA ASP A 71 3.97 -6.75 12.92
C ASP A 71 5.23 -5.87 13.03
N ASP A 72 6.08 -6.17 14.02
CA ASP A 72 7.32 -5.42 14.22
C ASP A 72 8.32 -5.64 13.07
N HIS A 73 8.32 -6.84 12.49
CA HIS A 73 9.08 -7.15 11.28
C HIS A 73 8.26 -6.83 10.03
N ASN A 74 8.92 -6.31 8.99
CA ASN A 74 8.29 -6.03 7.69
C ASN A 74 9.13 -6.64 6.56
N TRP A 75 8.56 -7.62 5.87
CA TRP A 75 9.20 -8.34 4.76
C TRP A 75 9.66 -7.42 3.61
N ARG A 76 9.02 -6.26 3.41
CA ARG A 76 9.41 -5.28 2.38
C ARG A 76 10.81 -4.74 2.63
N LYS A 77 11.27 -4.67 3.89
CA LYS A 77 12.64 -4.23 4.22
C LYS A 77 13.70 -5.25 3.84
N ASP A 78 13.33 -6.52 3.78
CA ASP A 78 14.20 -7.60 3.31
C ASP A 78 14.37 -7.53 1.78
N VAL A 79 13.35 -7.02 1.08
CA VAL A 79 13.38 -6.79 -0.37
C VAL A 79 14.05 -5.48 -0.72
N LEU A 80 13.70 -4.38 -0.06
CA LEU A 80 14.23 -3.04 -0.29
C LEU A 80 14.56 -2.37 1.07
N PRO A 81 15.84 -2.31 1.47
CA PRO A 81 16.23 -1.75 2.77
C PRO A 81 15.85 -0.28 3.00
N THR A 82 15.60 0.50 1.93
CA THR A 82 15.12 1.89 2.01
C THR A 82 13.62 2.00 2.30
N TYR A 83 12.87 0.89 2.25
CA TYR A 83 11.43 0.91 2.47
C TYR A 83 11.08 1.41 3.88
N LYS A 84 10.27 2.47 3.92
CA LYS A 84 9.87 3.25 5.11
C LYS A 84 11.07 3.68 5.99
N SER A 85 12.30 3.77 5.44
CA SER A 85 13.49 4.16 6.21
C SER A 85 13.40 5.60 6.71
N ASN A 86 12.76 6.48 5.95
CA ASN A 86 12.55 7.90 6.28
C ASN A 86 11.66 8.09 7.52
N ARG A 87 10.94 7.05 7.95
CA ARG A 87 10.07 7.09 9.13
C ARG A 87 10.78 6.65 10.42
N LYS A 88 12.03 6.16 10.35
CA LYS A 88 12.76 5.61 11.51
C LYS A 88 13.00 6.66 12.60
N ASP A 89 13.32 7.89 12.20
CA ASP A 89 13.63 8.98 13.13
C ASP A 89 12.39 9.76 13.58
N MET A 90 11.21 9.43 13.06
CA MET A 90 9.97 10.06 13.48
C MET A 90 9.53 9.51 14.83
N ARG A 91 9.42 10.40 15.82
CA ARG A 91 8.90 10.04 17.15
C ARG A 91 7.45 9.60 17.05
N LYS A 92 7.17 8.35 17.44
CA LYS A 92 5.80 7.86 17.59
C LYS A 92 5.13 8.52 18.80
N PRO A 93 3.82 8.80 18.74
CA PRO A 93 3.03 9.27 19.88
C PRO A 93 3.20 8.38 21.12
N VAL A 94 3.27 9.01 22.30
CA VAL A 94 3.50 8.30 23.57
C VAL A 94 2.31 7.39 23.88
N GLY A 95 2.59 6.14 24.23
CA GLY A 95 1.54 5.16 24.57
C GLY A 95 0.85 4.49 23.37
N LEU A 96 1.29 4.75 22.13
CA LEU A 96 0.70 4.13 20.94
C LEU A 96 0.71 2.59 20.98
N ALA A 97 1.81 1.97 21.42
CA ALA A 97 1.90 0.51 21.52
C ALA A 97 0.89 -0.07 22.52
N GLU A 98 0.74 0.58 23.68
CA GLU A 98 -0.24 0.20 24.70
C GLU A 98 -1.68 0.41 24.19
N LEU A 99 -1.93 1.47 23.40
CA LEU A 99 -3.24 1.72 22.82
C LEU A 99 -3.62 0.61 21.83
N LYS A 100 -2.68 0.25 20.93
CA LYS A 100 -2.86 -0.86 19.98
C LYS A 100 -3.14 -2.18 20.71
N ARG A 101 -2.42 -2.46 21.80
CA ARG A 101 -2.65 -3.65 22.64
C ARG A 101 -4.07 -3.67 23.20
N ARG A 102 -4.52 -2.58 23.83
CA ARG A 102 -5.88 -2.48 24.41
C ARG A 102 -6.97 -2.64 23.35
N LEU A 103 -6.82 -1.99 22.19
CA LEU A 103 -7.76 -2.12 21.08
C LEU A 103 -7.74 -3.53 20.50
N GLY A 104 -6.56 -4.14 20.39
CA GLY A 104 -6.37 -5.51 19.93
C GLY A 104 -7.01 -6.57 20.85
N GLU A 105 -7.07 -6.31 22.16
CA GLU A 105 -7.78 -7.14 23.14
C GLU A 105 -9.29 -6.92 23.13
N HIS A 106 -9.73 -5.72 22.76
CA HIS A 106 -11.15 -5.37 22.69
C HIS A 106 -11.85 -5.92 21.44
N TYR A 107 -11.14 -6.00 20.32
CA TYR A 107 -11.69 -6.45 19.03
C TYR A 107 -11.10 -7.79 18.59
N GLU A 108 -11.82 -8.51 17.71
CA GLU A 108 -11.21 -9.59 16.94
C GLU A 108 -10.12 -9.02 16.02
N THR A 109 -8.87 -9.38 16.30
CA THR A 109 -7.70 -8.74 15.69
C THR A 109 -6.77 -9.76 15.04
N TYR A 110 -6.28 -9.44 13.85
CA TYR A 110 -5.31 -10.24 13.12
C TYR A 110 -3.98 -9.49 13.03
N LEU A 111 -2.97 -10.08 13.67
CA LEU A 111 -1.56 -9.79 13.49
C LEU A 111 -0.93 -11.02 12.83
N ARG A 112 -0.04 -10.83 11.85
CA ARG A 112 0.67 -11.93 11.19
C ARG A 112 2.16 -11.60 11.12
N PRO A 113 3.05 -12.56 11.43
CA PRO A 113 4.49 -12.33 11.37
C PRO A 113 4.91 -11.73 10.04
N SER A 114 5.81 -10.76 10.08
CA SER A 114 6.39 -10.04 8.93
C SER A 114 5.45 -9.13 8.13
N LEU A 115 4.14 -9.12 8.40
CA LEU A 115 3.14 -8.42 7.58
C LEU A 115 2.76 -7.06 8.16
N GLU A 116 2.48 -6.12 7.27
CA GLU A 116 1.79 -4.88 7.63
C GLU A 116 0.27 -5.09 7.65
N ALA A 117 -0.47 -4.20 8.33
CA ALA A 117 -1.93 -4.30 8.45
C ALA A 117 -2.61 -4.36 7.07
N ASP A 118 -2.07 -3.62 6.11
CA ASP A 118 -2.37 -3.62 4.68
C ASP A 118 -2.39 -5.03 4.11
N ASP A 119 -1.30 -5.79 4.30
CA ASP A 119 -1.14 -7.14 3.78
C ASP A 119 -2.12 -8.10 4.45
N VAL A 120 -2.31 -7.96 5.76
CA VAL A 120 -3.30 -8.76 6.50
C VAL A 120 -4.70 -8.50 5.94
N MET A 121 -5.08 -7.24 5.71
CA MET A 121 -6.36 -6.89 5.10
C MET A 121 -6.49 -7.47 3.69
N GLY A 122 -5.48 -7.29 2.84
CA GLY A 122 -5.47 -7.79 1.46
C GLY A 122 -5.63 -9.30 1.38
N ILE A 123 -4.90 -10.05 2.21
CA ILE A 123 -4.99 -11.51 2.31
C ILE A 123 -6.38 -11.94 2.79
N LEU A 124 -6.90 -11.39 3.89
CA LEU A 124 -8.20 -11.78 4.44
C LEU A 124 -9.35 -11.43 3.47
N ALA A 125 -9.28 -10.27 2.83
CA ALA A 125 -10.29 -9.79 1.89
C ALA A 125 -10.38 -10.68 0.63
N THR A 126 -9.23 -11.14 0.12
CA THR A 126 -9.17 -11.97 -1.10
C THR A 126 -9.23 -13.48 -0.82
N TRP A 127 -9.04 -13.93 0.42
CA TRP A 127 -9.08 -15.35 0.76
C TRP A 127 -10.53 -15.88 0.86
N LYS A 128 -10.94 -16.70 -0.12
CA LYS A 128 -12.30 -17.29 -0.18
C LYS A 128 -12.69 -18.10 1.06
N GLY A 129 -11.72 -18.68 1.77
CA GLY A 129 -11.98 -19.47 2.99
C GLY A 129 -12.28 -18.63 4.24
N PHE A 130 -11.89 -17.36 4.24
CA PHE A 130 -12.21 -16.45 5.34
C PHE A 130 -13.63 -15.92 5.18
N HIS A 131 -14.53 -16.16 6.14
CA HIS A 131 -15.90 -15.65 6.12
C HIS A 131 -16.58 -15.69 4.72
N PRO A 132 -16.75 -16.89 4.11
CA PRO A 132 -17.22 -17.04 2.73
C PRO A 132 -18.60 -16.40 2.48
N ASP A 133 -19.46 -16.35 3.50
CA ASP A 133 -20.81 -15.79 3.40
C ASP A 133 -20.89 -14.26 3.58
N TYR A 134 -19.74 -13.59 3.75
CA TYR A 134 -19.66 -12.16 3.98
C TYR A 134 -19.09 -11.43 2.78
N ARG A 135 -19.70 -10.28 2.44
CA ARG A 135 -19.03 -9.26 1.66
C ARG A 135 -18.01 -8.56 2.56
N LYS A 136 -16.74 -8.67 2.21
CA LYS A 136 -15.62 -8.08 2.95
C LYS A 136 -15.32 -6.71 2.38
N ILE A 137 -15.23 -5.72 3.24
CA ILE A 137 -14.94 -4.32 2.90
C ILE A 137 -13.67 -3.93 3.65
N VAL A 138 -12.63 -3.56 2.91
CA VAL A 138 -11.39 -3.00 3.46
C VAL A 138 -11.61 -1.53 3.74
N ILE A 139 -11.33 -1.13 4.98
CA ILE A 139 -11.59 0.21 5.52
C ILE A 139 -10.27 0.81 5.95
N SER A 140 -9.75 1.72 5.12
CA SER A 140 -8.51 2.45 5.37
C SER A 140 -8.50 3.77 4.60
N GLU A 141 -7.78 4.76 5.13
CA GLU A 141 -7.55 6.04 4.44
C GLU A 141 -6.40 5.97 3.43
N ASP A 142 -5.62 4.89 3.46
CA ASP A 142 -4.48 4.69 2.57
C ASP A 142 -4.93 4.46 1.12
N LYS A 143 -4.29 5.18 0.19
CA LYS A 143 -4.55 5.06 -1.24
C LYS A 143 -4.01 3.74 -1.80
N ASP A 144 -3.04 3.11 -1.13
CA ASP A 144 -2.35 1.91 -1.63
C ASP A 144 -3.26 0.69 -1.61
N MET A 145 -4.35 0.73 -0.83
CA MET A 145 -5.44 -0.25 -0.87
C MET A 145 -6.05 -0.41 -2.27
N LYS A 146 -5.88 0.57 -3.16
CA LYS A 146 -6.30 0.48 -4.57
C LYS A 146 -5.53 -0.57 -5.37
N THR A 147 -4.48 -1.18 -4.81
CA THR A 147 -3.81 -2.36 -5.39
C THR A 147 -4.54 -3.68 -5.09
N LEU A 148 -5.65 -3.64 -4.34
CA LEU A 148 -6.46 -4.81 -3.96
C LEU A 148 -7.77 -4.91 -4.76
N PRO A 149 -8.12 -6.10 -5.29
CA PRO A 149 -9.35 -6.34 -6.04
C PRO A 149 -10.52 -6.67 -5.10
N VAL A 150 -10.91 -5.71 -4.27
CA VAL A 150 -11.84 -5.92 -3.14
C VAL A 150 -12.81 -4.74 -3.00
N TRP A 151 -13.80 -4.86 -2.11
CA TRP A 151 -14.60 -3.70 -1.73
C TRP A 151 -13.76 -2.79 -0.85
N LEU A 152 -13.62 -1.53 -1.24
CA LEU A 152 -12.88 -0.50 -0.55
C LEU A 152 -13.83 0.54 0.04
N TYR A 153 -13.44 1.12 1.16
CA TYR A 153 -14.09 2.27 1.74
C TYR A 153 -13.08 3.15 2.47
N ASN A 154 -12.88 4.38 1.99
CA ASN A 154 -12.06 5.39 2.64
C ASN A 154 -12.95 6.31 3.50
N PRO A 155 -12.88 6.25 4.85
CA PRO A 155 -13.76 7.03 5.73
C PRO A 155 -13.64 8.55 5.62
N ALA A 156 -12.56 9.05 5.00
CA ALA A 156 -12.32 10.48 4.80
C ALA A 156 -12.79 10.99 3.43
N LYS A 157 -13.03 10.10 2.44
CA LYS A 157 -13.28 10.49 1.04
C LYS A 157 -14.52 9.86 0.42
N ASP A 158 -14.84 8.62 0.79
CA ASP A 158 -15.86 7.84 0.11
C ASP A 158 -17.22 8.04 0.77
N PHE A 159 -18.24 8.23 -0.06
CA PHE A 159 -19.63 8.28 0.39
C PHE A 159 -20.15 6.88 0.77
N GLU A 160 -19.83 5.88 -0.06
CA GLU A 160 -20.20 4.48 0.16
C GLU A 160 -19.09 3.53 -0.31
N PRO A 161 -19.08 2.26 0.15
CA PRO A 161 -18.11 1.28 -0.30
C PRO A 161 -18.27 0.96 -1.79
N TRP A 162 -17.15 0.84 -2.49
CA TRP A 162 -17.12 0.55 -3.93
C TRP A 162 -16.22 -0.66 -4.21
N LEU A 163 -16.51 -1.41 -5.27
CA LEU A 163 -15.70 -2.57 -5.67
C LEU A 163 -14.58 -2.11 -6.60
N ASN A 164 -13.34 -2.37 -6.20
CA ASN A 164 -12.18 -2.22 -7.06
C ASN A 164 -11.97 -3.51 -7.87
N SER A 165 -11.86 -3.38 -9.20
CA SER A 165 -11.68 -4.53 -10.10
C SER A 165 -10.26 -5.11 -10.01
N GLU A 166 -10.04 -6.31 -10.54
CA GLU A 166 -8.69 -6.89 -10.62
C GLU A 166 -7.82 -6.15 -11.62
N GLU A 167 -8.42 -5.72 -12.73
CA GLU A 167 -7.79 -4.93 -13.77
C GLU A 167 -7.33 -3.55 -13.23
N ASP A 168 -8.19 -2.84 -12.50
CA ASP A 168 -7.83 -1.54 -11.89
C ASP A 168 -6.76 -1.71 -10.80
N ALA A 169 -6.84 -2.79 -10.02
CA ALA A 169 -5.90 -3.09 -8.97
C ALA A 169 -4.49 -3.40 -9.51
N ASP A 170 -4.40 -4.23 -10.54
CA ASP A 170 -3.14 -4.55 -11.20
C ASP A 170 -2.59 -3.33 -11.97
N PHE A 171 -3.46 -2.55 -12.62
CA PHE A 171 -3.07 -1.31 -13.27
C PHE A 171 -2.47 -0.30 -12.29
N PHE A 172 -3.10 -0.08 -11.14
CA PHE A 172 -2.60 0.85 -10.14
C PHE A 172 -1.28 0.38 -9.51
N HIS A 173 -1.13 -0.93 -9.27
CA HIS A 173 0.13 -1.53 -8.81
C HIS A 173 1.29 -1.25 -9.79
N LEU A 174 1.08 -1.42 -11.10
CA LEU A 174 2.10 -1.10 -12.11
C LEU A 174 2.34 0.41 -12.25
N CYS A 175 1.30 1.23 -12.07
CA CYS A 175 1.47 2.69 -12.01
C CYS A 175 2.39 3.08 -10.85
N GLN A 176 2.19 2.51 -9.66
CA GLN A 176 3.05 2.75 -8.50
C GLN A 176 4.46 2.19 -8.69
N THR A 177 4.60 1.05 -9.35
CA THR A 177 5.91 0.49 -9.73
C THR A 177 6.72 1.50 -10.56
N LEU A 178 6.07 2.20 -11.49
CA LEU A 178 6.71 3.23 -12.31
C LEU A 178 6.91 4.55 -11.55
N ALA A 179 5.92 4.99 -10.78
CA ALA A 179 5.91 6.31 -10.17
C ALA A 179 6.68 6.41 -8.84
N GLY A 180 6.85 5.29 -8.15
CA GLY A 180 7.36 5.27 -6.79
C GLY A 180 6.36 5.81 -5.76
N ASP A 181 6.74 5.69 -4.48
CA ASP A 181 6.16 6.45 -3.39
C ASP A 181 7.26 6.82 -2.39
N VAL A 182 7.62 8.10 -2.40
CA VAL A 182 8.69 8.63 -1.54
C VAL A 182 8.31 8.56 -0.05
N THR A 183 7.01 8.59 0.27
CA THR A 183 6.50 8.44 1.65
C THR A 183 6.83 7.06 2.22
N ASP A 184 6.88 6.07 1.33
CA ASP A 184 7.20 4.67 1.62
C ASP A 184 8.65 4.29 1.27
N GLY A 185 9.45 5.23 0.79
CA GLY A 185 10.90 5.05 0.61
C GLY A 185 11.29 4.18 -0.59
N TYR A 186 10.40 4.04 -1.58
CA TYR A 186 10.70 3.42 -2.88
C TYR A 186 10.49 4.43 -4.01
N SER A 187 11.47 4.56 -4.90
CA SER A 187 11.58 5.70 -5.82
C SER A 187 10.90 5.52 -7.16
N GLY A 188 10.56 4.28 -7.54
CA GLY A 188 10.06 4.02 -8.90
C GLY A 188 11.12 4.26 -9.98
N CYS A 189 10.64 4.47 -11.21
CA CYS A 189 11.47 4.77 -12.38
C CYS A 189 11.77 6.28 -12.45
N PRO A 190 13.05 6.68 -12.59
CA PRO A 190 13.43 8.08 -12.72
C PRO A 190 12.62 8.82 -13.81
N SER A 191 12.18 10.04 -13.46
CA SER A 191 11.43 10.93 -14.35
C SER A 191 10.05 10.44 -14.81
N ILE A 192 9.53 9.33 -14.26
CA ILE A 192 8.17 8.86 -14.53
C ILE A 192 7.30 9.13 -13.31
N GLY A 193 6.43 10.15 -13.39
CA GLY A 193 5.43 10.42 -12.36
C GLY A 193 4.14 9.60 -12.57
N MET A 194 3.22 9.66 -11.60
CA MET A 194 1.95 8.93 -11.62
C MET A 194 1.13 9.13 -12.91
N ASP A 195 1.04 10.37 -13.42
CA ASP A 195 0.28 10.64 -14.64
C ASP A 195 0.96 10.10 -15.89
N THR A 196 2.30 10.18 -15.95
CA THR A 196 3.07 9.57 -17.05
C THR A 196 2.96 8.05 -17.01
N ALA A 197 3.04 7.44 -15.83
CA ALA A 197 2.88 6.00 -15.64
C ALA A 197 1.51 5.53 -16.15
N LYS A 198 0.43 6.20 -15.73
CA LYS A 198 -0.93 5.91 -16.20
C LYS A 198 -1.05 6.03 -17.72
N GLN A 199 -0.54 7.10 -18.30
CA GLN A 199 -0.61 7.32 -19.74
C GLN A 199 0.13 6.22 -20.50
N MET A 200 1.36 5.88 -20.09
CA MET A 200 2.15 4.86 -20.77
C MET A 200 1.53 3.47 -20.69
N LEU A 201 1.00 3.09 -19.51
CA LEU A 201 0.35 1.80 -19.33
C LEU A 201 -0.98 1.72 -20.10
N LYS A 202 -1.78 2.79 -20.07
CA LYS A 202 -3.07 2.86 -20.76
C LYS A 202 -2.92 2.85 -22.29
N ASP A 203 -1.96 3.60 -22.81
CA ASP A 203 -1.68 3.68 -24.24
C ASP A 203 -0.89 2.46 -24.75
N LYS A 204 -0.49 1.55 -23.85
CA LYS A 204 0.37 0.40 -24.16
C LYS A 204 1.64 0.86 -24.90
N ILE A 205 2.36 1.83 -24.34
CA ILE A 205 3.58 2.39 -24.95
C ILE A 205 4.81 1.91 -24.20
N MET A 206 5.81 1.42 -24.94
CA MET A 206 7.14 1.12 -24.41
C MET A 206 8.24 1.91 -25.15
N PHE A 207 9.42 1.98 -24.55
CA PHE A 207 10.62 2.55 -25.18
C PHE A 207 11.47 1.46 -25.84
N GLU A 208 11.76 1.64 -27.13
CA GLU A 208 12.67 0.78 -27.88
C GLU A 208 13.93 1.56 -28.26
N GLN A 209 15.09 0.97 -27.99
CA GLN A 209 16.38 1.53 -28.40
C GLN A 209 16.66 1.17 -29.86
N TYR A 210 17.09 2.14 -30.65
CA TYR A 210 17.45 1.94 -32.05
C TYR A 210 18.68 2.75 -32.43
N ASP A 211 19.40 2.28 -33.44
CA ASP A 211 20.57 2.96 -33.98
C ASP A 211 20.15 3.99 -35.03
N HIS A 212 20.49 5.26 -34.76
CA HIS A 212 20.25 6.36 -35.67
C HIS A 212 21.51 6.72 -36.44
N VAL A 213 21.51 6.48 -37.74
CA VAL A 213 22.60 6.87 -38.65
C VAL A 213 22.32 8.25 -39.25
N PHE A 214 23.21 9.19 -39.02
CA PHE A 214 23.13 10.52 -39.63
C PHE A 214 23.42 10.43 -41.13
N LYS A 215 22.44 10.77 -41.98
CA LYS A 215 22.57 10.67 -43.46
C LYS A 215 23.16 11.93 -44.10
N THR A 216 23.16 13.05 -43.39
CA THR A 216 23.58 14.38 -43.89
C THR A 216 24.28 15.18 -42.79
N GLY A 217 24.91 16.30 -43.16
CA GLY A 217 25.58 17.22 -42.24
C GLY A 217 26.97 16.75 -41.77
N ALA A 218 27.58 17.53 -40.87
CA ALA A 218 28.95 17.31 -40.39
C ALA A 218 29.16 15.96 -39.66
N ARG A 219 28.07 15.34 -39.19
CA ARG A 219 28.09 14.03 -38.51
C ARG A 219 27.67 12.87 -39.42
N LYS A 220 27.60 13.06 -40.75
CA LYS A 220 27.18 12.01 -41.69
C LYS A 220 28.01 10.73 -41.50
N GLY A 221 27.33 9.58 -41.40
CA GLY A 221 27.95 8.28 -41.17
C GLY A 221 28.18 7.91 -39.70
N VAL A 222 28.01 8.86 -38.77
CA VAL A 222 28.02 8.56 -37.33
C VAL A 222 26.73 7.85 -36.95
N THR A 223 26.83 6.87 -36.06
CA THR A 223 25.69 6.14 -35.48
C THR A 223 25.55 6.53 -34.01
N GLU A 224 24.33 6.82 -33.57
CA GLU A 224 23.98 7.15 -32.19
C GLU A 224 22.77 6.33 -31.76
N SER A 225 22.81 5.73 -30.56
CA SER A 225 21.64 5.08 -29.99
C SER A 225 20.61 6.10 -29.53
N ARG A 226 19.36 5.91 -29.95
CA ARG A 226 18.22 6.74 -29.57
C ARG A 226 17.05 5.88 -29.10
N TRP A 227 16.07 6.54 -28.51
CA TRP A 227 14.84 5.90 -28.02
C TRP A 227 13.65 6.37 -28.85
N ARG A 228 12.79 5.44 -29.24
CA ARG A 228 11.48 5.72 -29.83
C ARG A 228 10.39 5.07 -29.00
N LYS A 229 9.17 5.62 -29.09
CA LYS A 229 7.97 5.01 -28.53
C LYS A 229 7.42 4.00 -29.53
N VAL A 230 7.12 2.80 -29.07
CA VAL A 230 6.48 1.73 -29.85
C VAL A 230 5.32 1.15 -29.04
N GLU A 231 4.44 0.42 -29.72
CA GLU A 231 3.40 -0.37 -29.05
C GLU A 231 4.05 -1.44 -28.17
N SER A 232 3.56 -1.57 -26.95
CA SER A 232 4.05 -2.50 -25.94
C SER A 232 3.26 -3.80 -25.99
N PRO A 233 3.94 -4.97 -26.00
CA PRO A 233 3.27 -6.25 -25.99
C PRO A 233 2.59 -6.56 -24.65
N SER A 234 3.04 -5.95 -23.54
CA SER A 234 2.39 -6.09 -22.23
C SER A 234 2.60 -4.87 -21.35
N ALA A 235 1.83 -4.79 -20.26
CA ALA A 235 2.03 -3.78 -19.23
C ALA A 235 3.40 -3.91 -18.53
N TRP A 236 3.93 -5.13 -18.41
CA TRP A 236 5.25 -5.36 -17.80
C TRP A 236 6.38 -4.89 -18.72
N ASP A 237 6.27 -5.12 -20.04
CA ASP A 237 7.25 -4.62 -21.02
C ASP A 237 7.30 -3.09 -21.04
N THR A 238 6.15 -2.43 -20.85
CA THR A 238 6.09 -0.97 -20.62
C THR A 238 6.95 -0.59 -19.42
N VAL A 239 6.77 -1.26 -18.27
CA VAL A 239 7.55 -1.00 -17.05
C VAL A 239 9.04 -1.20 -17.30
N VAL A 240 9.44 -2.38 -17.79
CA VAL A 240 10.84 -2.73 -18.02
C VAL A 240 11.51 -1.75 -18.98
N SER A 241 10.80 -1.32 -20.03
CA SER A 241 11.35 -0.35 -20.99
C SER A 241 11.62 1.03 -20.38
N CYS A 242 10.78 1.49 -19.44
CA CYS A 242 10.99 2.74 -18.71
C CYS A 242 12.26 2.67 -17.87
N TYR A 243 12.41 1.61 -17.08
CA TYR A 243 13.61 1.40 -16.27
C TYR A 243 14.87 1.27 -17.13
N ARG A 244 14.80 0.49 -18.23
CA ARG A 244 15.92 0.34 -19.16
C ARG A 244 16.35 1.67 -19.76
N LYS A 245 15.40 2.52 -20.16
CA LYS A 245 15.69 3.87 -20.67
C LYS A 245 16.35 4.76 -19.61
N ALA A 246 16.01 4.57 -18.33
CA ALA A 246 16.65 5.25 -17.21
C ALA A 246 18.00 4.64 -16.80
N GLY A 247 18.48 3.60 -17.50
CA GLY A 247 19.73 2.92 -17.19
C GLY A 247 19.64 1.92 -16.02
N LEU A 248 18.44 1.47 -15.68
CA LEU A 248 18.16 0.54 -14.59
C LEU A 248 17.76 -0.85 -15.11
N SER A 249 18.04 -1.90 -14.34
CA SER A 249 17.74 -3.28 -14.71
C SER A 249 16.28 -3.65 -14.47
N GLU A 250 15.83 -4.72 -15.11
CA GLU A 250 14.53 -5.35 -14.82
C GLU A 250 14.45 -5.86 -13.38
N GLU A 251 15.55 -6.34 -12.81
CA GLU A 251 15.61 -6.75 -11.40
C GLU A 251 15.28 -5.59 -10.45
N TYR A 252 15.76 -4.38 -10.78
CA TYR A 252 15.41 -3.18 -10.03
C TYR A 252 13.92 -2.85 -10.18
N ALA A 253 13.39 -2.91 -11.41
CA ALA A 253 11.95 -2.73 -11.65
C ALA A 253 11.09 -3.73 -10.86
N LEU A 254 11.51 -4.99 -10.80
CA LEU A 254 10.84 -6.06 -10.06
C LEU A 254 10.90 -5.84 -8.54
N GLN A 255 12.02 -5.34 -8.02
CA GLN A 255 12.15 -4.96 -6.61
C GLN A 255 11.14 -3.86 -6.25
N GLN A 256 11.01 -2.83 -7.08
CA GLN A 256 10.03 -1.74 -6.90
C GLN A 256 8.59 -2.27 -6.98
N ALA A 257 8.30 -3.17 -7.93
CA ALA A 257 6.99 -3.79 -8.06
C ALA A 257 6.59 -4.60 -6.83
N ARG A 258 7.53 -5.35 -6.24
CA ARG A 258 7.26 -6.18 -5.06
C ARG A 258 6.85 -5.35 -3.87
N VAL A 259 7.59 -4.29 -3.55
CA VAL A 259 7.28 -3.47 -2.37
C VAL A 259 6.05 -2.58 -2.55
N ALA A 260 5.71 -2.21 -3.79
CA ALA A 260 4.50 -1.44 -4.12
C ALA A 260 3.20 -2.27 -4.08
N ARG A 261 3.27 -3.59 -3.92
CA ARG A 261 2.09 -4.47 -3.93
C ARG A 261 1.68 -4.83 -2.51
N ILE A 262 0.40 -4.65 -2.18
CA ILE A 262 -0.21 -5.25 -0.99
C ILE A 262 -0.50 -6.73 -1.27
N CYS A 263 -0.15 -7.60 -0.33
CA CYS A 263 -0.33 -9.04 -0.49
C CYS A 263 -1.80 -9.42 -0.67
N ARG A 264 -2.09 -10.21 -1.70
CA ARG A 264 -3.36 -10.95 -1.84
C ARG A 264 -3.21 -12.35 -1.25
N ALA A 265 -4.31 -13.09 -1.13
CA ALA A 265 -4.30 -14.45 -0.60
C ALA A 265 -3.43 -15.42 -1.40
N SER A 266 -3.26 -15.18 -2.72
CA SER A 266 -2.33 -15.91 -3.59
C SER A 266 -0.86 -15.69 -3.22
N ASP A 267 -0.57 -14.54 -2.63
CA ASP A 267 0.77 -14.03 -2.36
C ASP A 267 1.25 -14.44 -0.94
N TYR A 268 0.49 -15.31 -0.26
CA TYR A 268 0.83 -15.77 1.09
C TYR A 268 0.85 -17.30 1.19
N ASP A 269 1.91 -17.83 1.78
CA ASP A 269 1.98 -19.23 2.19
C ASP A 269 1.41 -19.37 3.61
N PHE A 270 0.15 -19.79 3.71
CA PHE A 270 -0.52 -19.99 5.00
C PHE A 270 0.14 -21.07 5.88
N LYS A 271 0.88 -22.01 5.30
CA LYS A 271 1.54 -23.09 6.03
C LYS A 271 2.83 -22.60 6.66
N ASN A 272 3.68 -21.95 5.86
CA ASN A 272 4.99 -21.46 6.30
C ASN A 272 4.92 -20.07 6.93
N LYS A 273 3.80 -19.36 6.75
CA LYS A 273 3.55 -17.99 7.21
C LYS A 273 4.46 -16.95 6.56
N GLU A 274 4.76 -17.16 5.28
CA GLU A 274 5.72 -16.35 4.51
C GLU A 274 5.04 -15.72 3.28
N VAL A 275 5.57 -14.58 2.84
CA VAL A 275 5.13 -13.92 1.61
C VAL A 275 5.76 -14.61 0.40
N LYS A 276 4.92 -14.91 -0.59
CA LYS A 276 5.34 -15.27 -1.94
C LYS A 276 5.51 -13.99 -2.73
N LEU A 277 6.76 -13.63 -3.01
CA LEU A 277 7.05 -12.41 -3.74
C LEU A 277 6.39 -12.42 -5.12
N TRP A 278 5.75 -11.31 -5.46
CA TRP A 278 5.08 -11.14 -6.74
C TRP A 278 6.05 -11.32 -7.91
N LEU A 279 5.52 -11.91 -8.98
CA LEU A 279 6.15 -12.06 -10.28
C LEU A 279 5.18 -11.56 -11.36
N PRO A 280 5.68 -10.96 -12.44
CA PRO A 280 4.85 -10.58 -13.57
C PRO A 280 4.25 -11.82 -14.22
N ASN A 281 2.93 -11.80 -14.45
CA ASN A 281 2.26 -12.87 -15.17
C ASN A 281 2.47 -12.68 -16.68
N GLU A 282 2.90 -13.72 -17.39
CA GLU A 282 2.97 -13.75 -18.87
C GLU A 282 1.60 -13.46 -19.54
N LYS A 283 0.51 -13.56 -18.78
CA LYS A 283 -0.88 -13.37 -19.25
C LYS A 283 -1.44 -11.96 -19.03
N SER A 284 -0.60 -10.98 -18.70
CA SER A 284 -0.99 -9.56 -18.62
C SER A 284 -1.19 -8.95 -20.02
N ASN A 285 -1.77 -9.72 -20.94
CA ASN A 285 -2.21 -9.30 -22.26
C ASN A 285 -3.58 -8.64 -22.07
N VAL A 286 -3.57 -7.38 -21.67
CA VAL A 286 -4.73 -6.48 -21.82
C VAL A 286 -4.99 -6.27 -23.31
#